data_AF-A0A954HMN4-F1
#
_entry.id   AF-A0A954HMN4-F1
#
_cell.length_a   1.000
_cell.length_b   1.000
_cell.length_c   1.000
_cell.angle_alpha   90.00
_cell.angle_beta   90.00
_cell.angle_gamma   90.00
#
_symmetry.space_group_name_H-M   'P 1'
#
loop_
_entity.id
_entity.type
_entity.pdbx_description
1 polymer ?
#
loop_
_entity_poly.entity_id
_entity_poly.type
_entity_poly.pdbx_seq_one_letter_code
_entity_poly.pdbx_strand_id
1 'polypeptide(L)'
;EVFQGKATTPIQGNSLLPVFLGQPRDGHEWLYFQFSNNRAVRQGDWKAVSAAGGRWELYNLASDRSELNDLAAAQPERTQQLIQLWHNIAENIDQAPKNLRKPATDKVSTFPAKSMTARKAGSKAEAEADSSQ
;
A
#
# COMPACT_ATOMS: atom_id res chain seq x y z
N GLU A 1 -20.15 15.25 8.56
CA GLU A 1 -21.21 15.79 7.69
C GLU A 1 -22.35 14.78 7.56
N VAL A 2 -23.59 15.23 7.38
CA VAL A 2 -24.77 14.37 7.21
C VAL A 2 -25.30 14.59 5.80
N PHE A 3 -25.27 13.55 4.97
CA PHE A 3 -25.83 13.59 3.62
C PHE A 3 -27.11 12.76 3.60
N GLN A 4 -28.23 13.39 3.25
CA GLN A 4 -29.56 12.74 3.22
C GLN A 4 -29.91 11.98 4.52
N GLY A 5 -29.61 12.58 5.67
CA GLY A 5 -29.88 11.98 6.98
C GLY A 5 -28.93 10.84 7.39
N LYS A 6 -27.92 10.51 6.58
CA LYS A 6 -26.88 9.52 6.91
C LYS A 6 -25.57 10.19 7.27
N ALA A 7 -24.97 9.75 8.38
CA ALA A 7 -23.61 10.15 8.73
C ALA A 7 -22.64 9.66 7.67
N THR A 8 -21.81 10.55 7.16
CA THR A 8 -20.78 10.25 6.16
C THR A 8 -19.44 10.06 6.83
N THR A 9 -18.59 9.20 6.24
CA THR A 9 -17.20 9.06 6.66
C THR A 9 -16.49 10.39 6.43
N PRO A 10 -15.81 10.96 7.45
CA PRO A 10 -15.07 12.19 7.28
C PRO A 10 -13.98 12.06 6.20
N ILE A 11 -13.85 13.09 5.37
CA ILE A 11 -12.74 13.18 4.41
C ILE A 11 -11.40 13.20 5.16
N GLN A 12 -10.46 12.37 4.69
CA GLN A 12 -9.10 12.29 5.26
C GLN A 12 -8.11 13.20 4.52
N GLY A 13 -8.49 13.66 3.32
CA GLY A 13 -7.69 14.56 2.50
C GLY A 13 -7.74 15.99 3.03
N ASN A 14 -6.60 16.67 3.03
CA ASN A 14 -6.54 18.10 3.33
C ASN A 14 -6.50 18.88 1.99
N SER A 15 -6.99 20.12 1.93
CA SER A 15 -7.04 20.92 0.68
C SER A 15 -5.69 21.39 0.14
N LEU A 16 -5.34 21.07 -1.11
CA LEU A 16 -4.08 21.53 -1.72
C LEU A 16 -4.03 23.03 -2.07
N LEU A 17 -5.15 23.76 -1.93
CA LEU A 17 -5.24 25.17 -2.33
C LEU A 17 -4.13 26.06 -1.75
N PRO A 18 -3.76 25.99 -0.45
CA PRO A 18 -2.68 26.82 0.10
C PRO A 18 -1.35 26.61 -0.62
N VAL A 19 -1.03 25.36 -0.99
CA VAL A 19 0.21 25.01 -1.72
C VAL A 19 0.23 25.68 -3.09
N PHE A 20 -0.90 25.67 -3.80
CA PHE A 20 -1.02 26.33 -5.10
C PHE A 20 -0.95 27.86 -5.02
N LEU A 21 -1.25 28.43 -3.85
CA LEU A 21 -1.10 29.85 -3.55
C LEU A 21 0.27 30.20 -2.94
N GLY A 22 1.21 29.26 -2.87
CA GLY A 22 2.54 29.46 -2.28
C GLY A 22 2.53 29.62 -0.75
N GLN A 23 1.44 29.26 -0.09
CA GLN A 23 1.27 29.33 1.36
C GLN A 23 1.72 28.02 2.03
N PRO A 24 2.21 28.07 3.28
CA PRO A 24 2.52 26.86 4.03
C PRO A 24 1.26 26.02 4.27
N ARG A 25 1.47 24.72 4.42
CA ARG A 25 0.41 23.76 4.70
C ARG A 25 1.00 22.58 5.44
N ASP A 26 0.33 22.17 6.50
CA ASP A 26 0.69 20.95 7.21
C ASP A 26 0.47 19.71 6.34
N GLY A 27 1.43 18.79 6.42
CA GLY A 27 1.32 17.48 5.79
C GLY A 27 0.25 16.62 6.45
N HIS A 28 0.10 15.41 5.93
CA HIS A 28 -0.63 14.39 6.66
C HIS A 28 0.26 13.84 7.79
N GLU A 29 -0.33 13.63 8.97
CA GLU A 29 0.36 12.97 10.09
C GLU A 29 0.88 11.57 9.69
N TRP A 30 0.07 10.86 8.90
CA TRP A 30 0.40 9.56 8.35
C TRP A 30 -0.23 9.38 6.96
N LEU A 31 0.33 8.47 6.18
CA LEU A 31 -0.27 7.96 4.95
C LEU A 31 -0.48 6.46 5.07
N TYR A 32 -1.66 6.00 4.69
CA TYR A 32 -2.08 4.60 4.78
C TYR A 32 -2.30 4.04 3.37
N PHE A 33 -1.83 2.81 3.17
CA PHE A 33 -1.99 2.08 1.93
C PHE A 33 -2.43 0.65 2.22
N GLN A 34 -3.46 0.21 1.52
CA GLN A 34 -3.87 -1.18 1.48
C GLN A 34 -4.37 -1.53 0.09
N PHE A 35 -3.86 -2.64 -0.45
CA PHE A 35 -4.41 -3.25 -1.65
C PHE A 35 -4.28 -4.77 -1.54
N SER A 36 -5.40 -5.47 -1.40
CA SER A 36 -5.41 -6.90 -1.05
C SER A 36 -4.57 -7.13 0.23
N ASN A 37 -3.62 -8.07 0.18
CA ASN A 37 -2.69 -8.33 1.28
C ASN A 37 -1.43 -7.45 1.28
N ASN A 38 -1.31 -6.50 0.34
CA ASN A 38 -0.22 -5.52 0.37
C ASN A 38 -0.58 -4.35 1.29
N ARG A 39 0.36 -3.98 2.14
CA ARG A 39 0.16 -3.02 3.22
C ARG A 39 1.33 -2.06 3.28
N ALA A 40 1.04 -0.79 3.50
CA ALA A 40 2.06 0.16 3.92
C ALA A 40 1.48 1.25 4.81
N VAL A 41 2.30 1.77 5.70
CA VAL A 41 2.02 3.01 6.43
C VAL A 41 3.27 3.87 6.43
N ARG A 42 3.09 5.18 6.30
CA ARG A 42 4.18 6.16 6.40
C ARG A 42 3.84 7.18 7.46
N GLN A 43 4.80 7.48 8.34
CA GLN A 43 4.72 8.58 9.31
C GLN A 43 6.02 9.39 9.21
N GLY A 44 5.91 10.65 8.77
CA GLY A 44 7.08 11.46 8.42
C GLY A 44 7.93 10.77 7.34
N ASP A 45 9.20 10.50 7.63
CA ASP A 45 10.13 9.83 6.72
C ASP A 45 10.13 8.30 6.85
N TRP A 46 9.48 7.76 7.87
CA TRP A 46 9.47 6.34 8.15
C TRP A 46 8.32 5.65 7.45
N LYS A 47 8.61 4.56 6.74
CA LYS A 47 7.62 3.76 6.05
C LYS A 47 7.78 2.29 6.43
N ALA A 48 6.70 1.67 6.88
CA ALA A 48 6.62 0.23 7.07
C ALA A 48 5.84 -0.39 5.93
N VAL A 49 6.32 -1.51 5.39
CA VAL A 49 5.72 -2.22 4.25
C VAL A 49 5.59 -3.71 4.56
N SER A 50 4.49 -4.31 4.13
CA SER A 50 4.29 -5.77 4.15
C SER A 50 3.71 -6.19 2.80
N ALA A 51 4.54 -6.81 1.95
CA ALA A 51 4.12 -7.34 0.67
C ALA A 51 3.37 -8.67 0.85
N ALA A 52 2.19 -8.79 0.25
CA ALA A 52 1.35 -9.99 0.25
C ALA A 52 1.13 -10.68 1.63
N GLY A 53 1.07 -9.89 2.73
CA GLY A 53 0.95 -10.42 4.09
C GLY A 53 2.22 -11.07 4.65
N GLY A 54 3.35 -10.88 3.96
CA GLY A 54 4.69 -11.22 4.42
C GLY A 54 5.15 -10.37 5.60
N ARG A 55 6.40 -10.59 6.02
CA ARG A 55 7.05 -9.86 7.11
C ARG A 55 7.01 -8.36 6.86
N TRP A 56 6.79 -7.62 7.94
CA TRP A 56 6.96 -6.18 7.92
C TRP A 56 8.44 -5.82 7.78
N GLU A 57 8.69 -4.88 6.88
CA GLU A 57 9.99 -4.25 6.65
C GLU A 57 9.87 -2.76 6.97
N LEU A 58 10.97 -2.14 7.40
CA LEU A 58 11.00 -0.73 7.80
C LEU A 58 12.04 0.03 6.98
N TYR A 59 11.64 1.17 6.41
CA TYR A 59 12.50 2.00 5.59
C TYR A 59 12.49 3.46 6.06
N ASN A 60 13.62 4.14 5.91
CA ASN A 60 13.74 5.59 6.07
C ASN A 60 13.81 6.25 4.69
N LEU A 61 12.73 6.87 4.25
CA LEU A 61 12.61 7.49 2.93
C LEU A 61 13.44 8.77 2.78
N ALA A 62 13.90 9.39 3.87
CA ALA A 62 14.81 10.54 3.79
C ALA A 62 16.18 10.13 3.23
N SER A 63 16.67 8.95 3.62
CA SER A 63 17.97 8.41 3.20
C SER A 63 17.88 7.33 2.12
N ASP A 64 16.76 6.62 2.05
CA ASP A 64 16.54 5.48 1.15
C ASP A 64 15.16 5.55 0.51
N ARG A 65 15.04 6.38 -0.52
CA ARG A 65 13.81 6.54 -1.31
C ARG A 65 13.41 5.28 -2.08
N SER A 66 14.37 4.37 -2.30
CA SER A 66 14.22 3.14 -3.08
C SER A 66 13.84 1.93 -2.25
N GLU A 67 13.79 2.06 -0.92
CA GLU A 67 13.39 0.98 0.01
C GLU A 67 14.27 -0.27 -0.13
N LEU A 68 15.59 -0.08 -0.18
CA LEU A 68 16.57 -1.17 -0.38
C LEU A 68 17.12 -1.73 0.93
N ASN A 69 17.08 -0.95 2.01
CA ASN A 69 17.70 -1.30 3.29
C ASN A 69 16.62 -1.49 4.37
N ASP A 70 16.25 -2.75 4.62
CA ASP A 70 15.31 -3.09 5.71
C ASP A 70 15.96 -2.83 7.08
N LEU A 71 15.37 -1.89 7.83
CA LEU A 71 15.78 -1.49 9.18
C LEU A 71 14.92 -2.12 10.27
N ALA A 72 13.99 -3.04 9.95
CA ALA A 72 13.01 -3.54 10.92
C ALA A 72 13.67 -4.20 12.14
N ALA A 73 14.72 -5.00 11.91
CA ALA A 73 15.48 -5.65 12.96
C ALA A 73 16.37 -4.67 13.77
N ALA A 74 16.85 -3.61 13.12
CA ALA A 74 17.68 -2.59 13.77
C ALA A 74 16.84 -1.60 14.61
N GLN A 75 15.57 -1.40 14.27
CA GLN A 75 14.66 -0.47 14.95
C GLN A 75 13.30 -1.12 15.26
N PRO A 76 13.28 -2.17 16.12
CA PRO A 76 12.08 -2.96 16.37
C PRO A 76 10.95 -2.15 16.99
N GLU A 77 11.25 -1.20 17.88
CA GLU A 77 10.25 -0.35 18.52
C GLU A 77 9.50 0.51 17.50
N ARG A 78 10.21 1.15 16.57
CA ARG A 78 9.61 1.96 15.51
C ARG A 78 8.81 1.12 14.54
N THR A 79 9.33 -0.06 14.17
CA THR A 79 8.61 -1.01 13.35
C THR A 79 7.27 -1.37 14.00
N GLN A 80 7.28 -1.70 15.29
CA GLN A 80 6.07 -2.07 16.01
C GLN A 80 5.08 -0.90 16.14
N GLN A 81 5.56 0.32 16.36
CA GLN A 81 4.71 1.53 16.39
C GLN A 81 3.97 1.72 15.06
N LEU A 82 4.66 1.60 13.92
CA LEU A 82 4.05 1.73 12.61
C LEU A 82 3.10 0.56 12.31
N ILE A 83 3.44 -0.67 12.69
CA ILE A 83 2.53 -1.83 12.55
C ILE A 83 1.22 -1.57 13.30
N GLN A 84 1.31 -1.11 14.55
CA GLN A 84 0.13 -0.78 15.36
C GLN A 84 -0.69 0.35 14.74
N LEU A 85 -0.03 1.40 14.23
CA LEU A 85 -0.68 2.50 13.53
C LEU A 85 -1.45 1.99 12.31
N TRP A 86 -0.83 1.14 11.47
CA TRP A 86 -1.50 0.55 10.31
C TRP A 86 -2.74 -0.26 10.72
N HIS A 87 -2.63 -1.11 11.74
CA HIS A 87 -3.76 -1.92 12.21
C HIS A 87 -4.88 -1.06 12.80
N ASN A 88 -4.55 0.01 13.51
CA ASN A 88 -5.53 0.96 14.04
C ASN A 88 -6.32 1.64 12.92
N ILE A 89 -5.62 2.19 11.91
CA ILE A 89 -6.24 2.84 10.76
C ILE A 89 -7.12 1.84 10.00
N ALA A 90 -6.59 0.64 9.73
CA ALA A 90 -7.32 -0.42 9.02
C ALA A 90 -8.62 -0.82 9.73
N GLU A 91 -8.64 -0.88 11.07
CA GLU A 91 -9.82 -1.28 11.83
C GLU A 91 -10.81 -0.13 12.05
N ASN A 92 -10.32 1.04 12.44
CA ASN A 92 -11.18 2.11 12.97
C ASN A 92 -11.52 3.18 11.93
N ILE A 93 -10.67 3.38 10.91
CA ILE A 93 -10.84 4.45 9.91
C ILE A 93 -11.27 3.86 8.57
N ASP A 94 -10.46 2.96 8.01
CA ASP A 94 -10.73 2.31 6.72
C ASP A 94 -11.80 1.21 6.83
N GLN A 95 -11.97 0.64 8.04
CA GLN A 95 -12.92 -0.45 8.32
C GLN A 95 -12.70 -1.67 7.41
N ALA A 96 -11.42 -1.96 7.12
CA ALA A 96 -11.01 -3.07 6.29
C ALA A 96 -11.51 -4.41 6.87
N PRO A 97 -11.95 -5.35 6.01
CA PRO A 97 -12.50 -6.61 6.46
C PRO A 97 -11.43 -7.46 7.17
N LYS A 98 -11.86 -8.23 8.17
CA LYS A 98 -10.97 -8.98 9.08
C LYS A 98 -9.94 -9.86 8.38
N ASN A 99 -10.29 -10.43 7.21
CA ASN A 99 -9.39 -11.26 6.43
C ASN A 99 -8.17 -10.50 5.88
N LEU A 100 -8.29 -9.21 5.60
CA LEU A 100 -7.21 -8.39 5.03
C LEU A 100 -6.32 -7.74 6.09
N ARG A 101 -6.75 -7.71 7.35
CA ARG A 101 -6.00 -7.14 8.50
C ARG A 101 -5.45 -8.19 9.47
N LYS A 102 -5.33 -9.46 9.04
CA LYS A 102 -4.65 -10.51 9.82
C LYS A 102 -3.19 -10.12 10.11
N PRO A 103 -2.59 -10.59 11.21
CA PRO A 103 -1.16 -10.40 11.45
C PRO A 103 -0.30 -10.83 10.26
N ALA A 104 0.78 -10.10 10.02
CA ALA A 104 1.78 -10.46 9.02
C ALA A 104 2.48 -11.78 9.40
N THR A 105 3.01 -12.48 8.40
CA THR A 105 3.86 -13.66 8.62
C THR A 105 5.32 -13.27 8.84
N ASP A 106 6.16 -14.17 9.35
CA ASP A 106 7.58 -13.87 9.60
C ASP A 106 8.47 -13.95 8.34
N LYS A 107 7.91 -14.33 7.19
CA LYS A 107 8.65 -14.52 5.94
C LYS A 107 8.47 -13.33 5.00
N VAL A 108 9.57 -12.82 4.45
CA VAL A 108 9.49 -11.82 3.37
C VAL A 108 8.81 -12.45 2.15
N SER A 109 7.83 -11.75 1.58
CA SER A 109 7.18 -12.22 0.36
C SER A 109 8.07 -11.92 -0.84
N THR A 110 8.64 -12.96 -1.44
CA THR A 110 9.42 -12.84 -2.66
C THR A 110 8.57 -13.28 -3.85
N PHE A 111 8.52 -12.45 -4.89
CA PHE A 111 7.99 -12.89 -6.17
C PHE A 111 9.06 -13.77 -6.86
N PRO A 112 8.77 -15.05 -7.16
CA PRO A 112 9.75 -15.90 -7.80
C PRO A 112 10.04 -15.39 -9.22
N ALA A 113 11.31 -15.19 -9.56
CA ALA A 113 11.73 -14.67 -10.87
C ALA A 113 11.17 -15.47 -12.08
N LYS A 114 10.86 -16.77 -11.88
CA LYS A 114 10.27 -17.65 -12.90
C LYS A 114 8.81 -17.33 -13.25
N SER A 115 8.09 -16.51 -12.47
CA SER A 115 6.68 -16.18 -12.77
C SER A 115 6.51 -15.02 -13.75
N MET A 116 7.54 -14.20 -14.00
CA MET A 116 7.46 -13.06 -14.91
C MET A 116 7.63 -13.43 -16.40
N THR A 117 8.28 -14.53 -16.72
CA THR A 117 8.56 -14.97 -18.10
C THR A 117 7.53 -15.93 -18.69
N ALA A 118 6.53 -16.36 -17.92
CA ALA A 118 5.49 -17.26 -18.39
C ALA A 118 4.31 -16.53 -19.07
N ARG A 119 4.60 -15.62 -20.02
CA ARG A 119 3.61 -15.29 -21.05
C ARG A 119 3.81 -16.28 -22.19
N LYS A 120 2.97 -17.32 -22.24
CA LYS A 120 2.82 -18.15 -23.43
C LYS A 120 2.37 -17.19 -24.54
N ALA A 121 3.18 -17.02 -25.58
CA ALA A 121 2.79 -16.26 -26.76
C ALA A 121 1.44 -16.82 -27.24
N GLY A 122 0.43 -15.94 -27.36
CA GLY A 122 -0.88 -16.31 -27.86
C GLY A 122 -0.73 -17.01 -29.20
N SER A 123 -1.40 -18.16 -29.34
CA SER A 123 -1.49 -18.86 -30.62
C SER A 123 -2.09 -17.93 -31.65
N LYS A 124 -1.34 -17.78 -32.74
CA LYS A 124 -1.68 -17.10 -33.98
C LYS A 124 -3.13 -17.42 -34.41
N ALA A 125 -3.90 -16.39 -34.76
CA ALA A 125 -5.14 -16.55 -35.50
C ALA A 125 -4.85 -17.20 -36.85
N GLU A 126 -5.48 -18.34 -37.13
CA GLU A 126 -5.61 -18.86 -38.49
C GLU A 126 -6.79 -18.16 -39.14
N ALA A 127 -6.48 -17.41 -40.20
CA ALA A 127 -7.46 -16.90 -41.13
C ALA A 127 -7.84 -18.04 -42.08
N GLU A 128 -9.07 -18.51 -41.99
CA GLU A 128 -9.66 -19.38 -43.02
C GLU A 128 -10.32 -18.48 -44.06
N ALA A 129 -9.75 -18.49 -45.26
CA ALA A 129 -10.26 -17.77 -46.41
C ALA A 129 -11.46 -18.54 -46.99
N ASP A 130 -12.61 -17.89 -46.97
CA ASP A 130 -13.79 -18.29 -47.74
C ASP A 130 -13.51 -18.09 -49.23
N SER A 131 -13.38 -19.19 -49.96
CA SER A 131 -13.27 -19.24 -51.42
C SER A 131 -14.60 -19.67 -52.00
N SER A 132 -15.42 -18.69 -52.41
CA SER A 132 -16.54 -18.89 -53.32
C SER A 132 -16.27 -18.10 -54.61
N GLN A 133 -15.70 -18.78 -55.62
CA GLN A 133 -16.07 -18.72 -57.05
C GLN A 133 -15.22 -19.69 -57.87
#